data_AF-A0A7X4HFU8-F1
#
_entry.id   AF-A0A7X4HFU8-F1
#
_cell.length_a   1.000
_cell.length_b   1.000
_cell.length_c   1.000
_cell.angle_alpha   90.00
_cell.angle_beta   90.00
_cell.angle_gamma   90.00
#
_symmetry.space_group_name_H-M   'P 1'
#
loop_
_entity.id
_entity.type
_entity.pdbx_description
1 polymer ?
#
loop_
_entity_poly.entity_id
_entity_poly.type
_entity_poly.pdbx_seq_one_letter_code
_entity_poly.pdbx_strand_id
1 'polypeptide(L)'
;MARRAAPALIAAAVLALSGCAGGLGGLPGAQRPEPKAAAPTAAAPPAAVSPAAKASAVRAAAPVAVDAVSGAAAVPPQSTIDQPAPGMVASWLTTGDQSRLLQRQPDIALGAAPRALTPWSPGVETAGPLPASPLVITVDRSARRQRMSGFGAAISASSAWLLTEKLDPAQRKALLAELFGPPPGIALSVARLPLGANEFALGRYSYNDLPPGQTDDGLAQFSIDPDRAHLLPLLQEALAYNPELELIASPASAPGWMKTSGSLLQGTLKPEAFDAYARYLKRYVDVYLEEGIPIHAITVQNEPSAEPADAPGMRLDDAARAQLIGKHLGPLLEDEGPLILDWDGNRDTPQAPLKVLADKAAGQYVAGVAWHCYAGDVGAQAAVAAAHPGQDSYITECSGGAWAPAWSDNLTHFARTLVQGAARGAAKGIMLGNLALDGQGGPRIGGCRGCRGVVTVGEGGVVTRNPEYYALAHASRFARAGAWRIASGAAKDGVDSAAFDNPDGTLALIAVNSAAEPRTFTIQAAALAFTATLPPASVATYVWRPAATPAAPRDGP
;
A
#
# COMPACT_ATOMS: atom_id res chain seq x y z
N MET A 1 39.73 9.44 -67.33
CA MET A 1 38.47 8.70 -67.65
C MET A 1 37.54 8.84 -66.44
N ALA A 2 36.36 9.46 -66.58
CA ALA A 2 35.03 8.80 -66.66
C ALA A 2 34.55 8.25 -65.29
N ARG A 3 33.62 8.90 -64.56
CA ARG A 3 32.11 8.92 -64.69
C ARG A 3 31.47 7.58 -64.28
N ARG A 4 30.32 7.46 -63.58
CA ARG A 4 29.26 8.32 -62.96
C ARG A 4 28.40 7.40 -62.02
N ALA A 5 27.44 7.75 -61.15
CA ALA A 5 26.82 8.99 -60.58
C ALA A 5 25.99 8.63 -59.30
N ALA A 6 25.33 9.63 -58.67
CA ALA A 6 24.15 9.50 -57.76
C ALA A 6 22.92 10.21 -58.41
N PRO A 7 21.66 10.19 -57.88
CA PRO A 7 21.17 10.73 -56.57
C PRO A 7 20.32 9.70 -55.76
N ALA A 8 19.79 9.87 -54.53
CA ALA A 8 19.39 11.00 -53.64
C ALA A 8 17.90 11.47 -53.71
N LEU A 9 17.41 12.16 -52.65
CA LEU A 9 16.04 12.66 -52.34
C LEU A 9 15.13 11.64 -51.57
N ILE A 10 14.27 12.01 -50.60
CA ILE A 10 13.88 13.31 -49.97
C ILE A 10 13.54 13.10 -48.47
N ALA A 11 13.43 14.18 -47.67
CA ALA A 11 13.02 14.11 -46.26
C ALA A 11 12.06 15.25 -45.80
N ALA A 12 11.31 14.96 -44.74
CA ALA A 12 10.71 15.88 -43.74
C ALA A 12 9.50 16.78 -44.09
N ALA A 13 8.88 17.32 -43.01
CA ALA A 13 8.03 18.52 -42.90
C ALA A 13 6.55 18.46 -43.39
N VAL A 14 5.58 19.23 -42.84
CA VAL A 14 5.42 19.86 -41.48
C VAL A 14 3.96 20.37 -41.27
N LEU A 15 3.57 20.62 -40.01
CA LEU A 15 2.42 21.37 -39.46
C LEU A 15 0.94 21.16 -39.89
N ALA A 16 0.13 21.36 -38.85
CA ALA A 16 -1.30 21.67 -38.77
C ALA A 16 -1.90 22.65 -39.80
N LEU A 17 -3.23 22.57 -39.93
CA LEU A 17 -4.10 23.65 -40.42
C LEU A 17 -5.36 23.77 -39.54
N SER A 18 -5.88 24.99 -39.40
CA SER A 18 -7.10 25.29 -38.65
C SER A 18 -8.10 26.09 -39.47
N GLY A 19 -9.38 25.75 -39.35
CA GLY A 19 -10.48 26.70 -39.53
C GLY A 19 -11.14 26.81 -40.92
N CYS A 20 -12.35 27.36 -40.86
CA CYS A 20 -13.29 27.75 -41.94
C CYS A 20 -14.18 26.66 -42.58
N ALA A 21 -15.43 26.92 -42.93
CA ALA A 21 -16.48 27.82 -42.39
C ALA A 21 -17.79 27.64 -43.19
N GLY A 22 -18.95 27.61 -42.51
CA GLY A 22 -20.29 27.70 -43.11
C GLY A 22 -20.88 26.39 -43.68
N GLY A 23 -22.21 26.18 -43.68
CA GLY A 23 -23.26 26.99 -43.02
C GLY A 23 -24.70 26.66 -43.47
N LEU A 24 -25.67 27.29 -42.78
CA LEU A 24 -27.13 27.39 -43.05
C LEU A 24 -28.07 26.27 -42.52
N GLY A 25 -29.20 26.71 -41.92
CA GLY A 25 -30.36 25.91 -41.50
C GLY A 25 -30.47 25.61 -39.98
N GLY A 26 -31.54 25.99 -39.24
CA GLY A 26 -32.67 26.83 -39.65
C GLY A 26 -33.94 26.87 -38.76
N LEU A 27 -33.83 27.14 -37.43
CA LEU A 27 -34.97 27.40 -36.49
C LEU A 27 -35.98 26.23 -36.29
N PRO A 28 -36.99 26.34 -35.39
CA PRO A 28 -37.15 27.16 -34.18
C PRO A 28 -36.91 26.32 -32.89
N GLY A 29 -36.99 26.79 -31.64
CA GLY A 29 -37.54 28.05 -31.11
C GLY A 29 -38.78 27.79 -30.24
N ALA A 30 -38.58 27.36 -28.98
CA ALA A 30 -39.68 27.09 -28.03
C ALA A 30 -39.30 27.49 -26.59
N GLN A 31 -39.87 28.60 -26.10
CA GLN A 31 -39.84 29.00 -24.69
C GLN A 31 -40.96 28.29 -23.91
N ARG A 32 -40.70 27.89 -22.66
CA ARG A 32 -41.71 27.70 -21.59
C ARG A 32 -41.03 27.83 -20.21
N PRO A 33 -41.76 28.17 -19.13
CA PRO A 33 -41.29 29.18 -18.19
C PRO A 33 -40.88 28.68 -16.79
N GLU A 34 -40.23 29.58 -16.05
CA GLU A 34 -40.11 29.53 -14.58
C GLU A 34 -41.49 29.57 -13.89
N PRO A 35 -41.69 28.82 -12.79
CA PRO A 35 -42.68 29.14 -11.76
C PRO A 35 -42.03 29.93 -10.62
N LYS A 36 -42.60 31.09 -10.26
CA LYS A 36 -42.17 31.87 -9.09
C LYS A 36 -42.60 31.24 -7.77
N ALA A 37 -41.81 31.53 -6.73
CA ALA A 37 -41.93 31.06 -5.36
C ALA A 37 -43.32 31.19 -4.70
N ALA A 38 -43.58 30.29 -3.76
CA ALA A 38 -44.44 30.51 -2.60
C ALA A 38 -43.65 30.17 -1.33
N ALA A 39 -43.70 31.03 -0.32
CA ALA A 39 -43.08 30.81 0.98
C ALA A 39 -44.16 30.54 2.04
N PRO A 40 -43.80 29.84 3.14
CA PRO A 40 -44.48 30.05 4.41
C PRO A 40 -43.52 30.39 5.56
N THR A 41 -43.84 31.48 6.27
CA THR A 41 -43.68 31.69 7.72
C THR A 41 -42.38 31.29 8.42
N ALA A 42 -41.63 32.28 8.90
CA ALA A 42 -40.58 32.08 9.91
C ALA A 42 -41.17 31.63 11.27
N ALA A 43 -40.43 30.77 11.98
CA ALA A 43 -40.62 30.48 13.40
C ALA A 43 -39.58 31.25 14.23
N ALA A 44 -39.96 31.71 15.43
CA ALA A 44 -39.09 32.51 16.29
C ALA A 44 -38.07 31.63 17.07
N PRO A 45 -36.85 32.13 17.36
CA PRO A 45 -35.86 31.39 18.12
C PRO A 45 -36.19 31.35 19.63
N PRO A 46 -35.91 30.24 20.34
CA PRO A 46 -35.93 30.22 21.79
C PRO A 46 -34.79 31.06 22.39
N ALA A 47 -34.99 31.54 23.62
CA ALA A 47 -34.17 32.58 24.24
C ALA A 47 -32.72 32.18 24.53
N ALA A 48 -31.83 33.18 24.50
CA ALA A 48 -30.45 33.03 24.97
C ALA A 48 -30.37 32.84 26.49
N VAL A 49 -29.39 32.03 26.93
CA VAL A 49 -28.94 31.95 28.32
C VAL A 49 -27.45 32.26 28.36
N SER A 50 -27.06 33.29 29.11
CA SER A 50 -25.67 33.69 29.32
C SER A 50 -25.13 33.19 30.67
N PRO A 51 -23.80 33.13 30.87
CA PRO A 51 -23.19 32.12 31.73
C PRO A 51 -23.23 32.44 33.23
N ALA A 52 -23.49 31.40 34.03
CA ALA A 52 -23.23 31.40 35.46
C ALA A 52 -21.78 30.94 35.73
N ALA A 53 -20.89 31.88 36.03
CA ALA A 53 -19.50 31.56 36.38
C ALA A 53 -19.42 30.76 37.69
N LYS A 54 -18.64 29.67 37.68
CA LYS A 54 -18.15 29.00 38.90
C LYS A 54 -16.66 28.73 38.76
N ALA A 55 -15.86 29.58 39.37
CA ALA A 55 -14.48 29.23 39.68
C ALA A 55 -14.48 28.05 40.67
N SER A 56 -13.59 27.07 40.45
CA SER A 56 -13.26 26.05 41.43
C SER A 56 -11.74 25.97 41.53
N ALA A 57 -11.23 25.79 42.74
CA ALA A 57 -9.82 26.04 43.04
C ALA A 57 -8.88 24.95 42.48
N VAL A 58 -7.73 25.39 41.96
CA VAL A 58 -6.60 24.49 41.70
C VAL A 58 -6.13 23.90 43.03
N ARG A 59 -6.38 22.59 43.22
CA ARG A 59 -5.78 21.81 44.30
C ARG A 59 -4.59 21.07 43.70
N ALA A 60 -3.37 21.44 44.11
CA ALA A 60 -2.17 20.70 43.72
C ALA A 60 -2.26 19.26 44.28
N ALA A 61 -2.17 18.28 43.39
CA ALA A 61 -1.98 16.88 43.76
C ALA A 61 -0.48 16.61 43.93
N ALA A 62 -0.12 15.84 44.96
CA ALA A 62 1.24 15.34 45.15
C ALA A 62 1.60 14.34 44.03
N PRO A 63 2.90 14.15 43.70
CA PRO A 63 3.30 13.23 42.64
C PRO A 63 2.87 11.79 42.97
N VAL A 64 2.08 11.19 42.07
CA VAL A 64 1.81 9.76 42.09
C VAL A 64 3.06 9.05 41.57
N ALA A 65 3.61 8.12 42.35
CA ALA A 65 4.71 7.29 41.89
C ALA A 65 4.24 6.40 40.73
N VAL A 66 4.93 6.47 39.60
CA VAL A 66 4.63 5.61 38.44
C VAL A 66 5.30 4.27 38.66
N ASP A 67 4.58 3.34 39.30
CA ASP A 67 5.02 1.94 39.37
C ASP A 67 5.15 1.39 37.95
N ALA A 68 6.35 0.96 37.59
CA ALA A 68 6.66 0.46 36.26
C ALA A 68 6.02 -0.91 36.04
N VAL A 69 4.79 -0.93 35.54
CA VAL A 69 4.08 -2.15 35.12
C VAL A 69 4.83 -2.76 33.93
N SER A 70 5.75 -3.68 34.21
CA SER A 70 6.44 -4.51 33.21
C SER A 70 5.51 -5.59 32.65
N GLY A 71 4.34 -5.16 32.16
CA GLY A 71 3.35 -5.99 31.50
C GLY A 71 3.82 -6.34 30.09
N ALA A 72 4.73 -7.30 29.98
CA ALA A 72 5.07 -7.90 28.70
C ALA A 72 3.79 -8.51 28.11
N ALA A 73 3.24 -7.88 27.07
CA ALA A 73 2.03 -8.34 26.41
C ALA A 73 2.24 -9.78 25.94
N ALA A 74 1.42 -10.70 26.46
CA ALA A 74 1.53 -12.11 26.12
C ALA A 74 1.16 -12.30 24.65
N VAL A 75 2.17 -12.52 23.80
CA VAL A 75 2.00 -12.78 22.36
C VAL A 75 0.95 -13.89 22.20
N PRO A 76 -0.15 -13.64 21.46
CA PRO A 76 -1.22 -14.63 21.32
C PRO A 76 -0.66 -15.92 20.70
N PRO A 77 -1.13 -17.11 21.15
CA PRO A 77 -0.53 -18.39 20.77
C PRO A 77 -0.54 -18.55 19.24
N GLN A 78 0.65 -18.58 18.65
CA GLN A 78 0.81 -18.58 17.19
C GLN A 78 0.17 -19.84 16.58
N SER A 79 -0.76 -19.60 15.65
CA SER A 79 -1.48 -20.65 14.95
C SER A 79 -0.54 -21.59 14.20
N THR A 80 -0.64 -22.89 14.49
CA THR A 80 0.20 -23.93 13.89
C THR A 80 -0.29 -24.40 12.52
N ILE A 81 -1.40 -23.86 12.01
CA ILE A 81 -2.00 -24.24 10.70
C ILE A 81 -0.97 -24.11 9.55
N ASP A 82 -0.07 -23.13 9.66
CA ASP A 82 0.94 -22.82 8.67
C ASP A 82 2.34 -23.36 9.00
N GLN A 83 2.47 -24.16 10.07
CA GLN A 83 3.72 -24.83 10.45
C GLN A 83 3.68 -26.28 9.93
N PRO A 84 4.62 -26.71 9.06
CA PRO A 84 4.77 -28.12 8.74
C PRO A 84 5.32 -28.93 9.92
N ALA A 85 5.19 -30.24 9.85
CA ALA A 85 5.94 -31.14 10.72
C ALA A 85 7.47 -30.97 10.53
N PRO A 86 8.31 -31.31 11.53
CA PRO A 86 9.76 -31.29 11.38
C PRO A 86 10.23 -32.14 10.19
N GLY A 87 11.11 -31.59 9.34
CA GLY A 87 11.56 -32.25 8.11
C GLY A 87 10.57 -32.19 6.94
N MET A 88 9.48 -31.42 7.06
CA MET A 88 8.50 -31.20 6.00
C MET A 88 8.41 -29.72 5.60
N VAL A 89 7.83 -29.46 4.43
CA VAL A 89 7.51 -28.13 3.87
C VAL A 89 6.01 -28.07 3.64
N ALA A 90 5.34 -27.12 4.26
CA ALA A 90 3.94 -26.84 3.99
C ALA A 90 3.85 -25.92 2.76
N SER A 91 2.81 -26.11 1.94
CA SER A 91 2.61 -25.26 0.76
C SER A 91 1.15 -24.93 0.50
N TRP A 92 0.92 -23.73 -0.04
CA TRP A 92 -0.40 -23.21 -0.42
C TRP A 92 -0.36 -22.78 -1.88
N LEU A 93 -1.45 -22.98 -2.61
CA LEU A 93 -1.52 -22.77 -4.05
C LEU A 93 -2.76 -21.96 -4.43
N THR A 94 -2.55 -20.97 -5.30
CA THR A 94 -3.59 -20.26 -6.06
C THR A 94 -3.29 -20.40 -7.56
N THR A 95 -4.28 -20.81 -8.36
CA THR A 95 -4.13 -21.02 -9.82
C THR A 95 -5.01 -20.06 -10.62
N GLY A 96 -4.51 -19.61 -11.78
CA GLY A 96 -5.18 -18.63 -12.64
C GLY A 96 -6.57 -19.03 -13.19
N ASP A 97 -6.88 -20.32 -13.14
CA ASP A 97 -8.20 -20.91 -13.46
C ASP A 97 -9.19 -20.90 -12.28
N GLN A 98 -8.76 -20.39 -11.11
CA GLN A 98 -9.49 -20.38 -9.84
C GLN A 98 -9.84 -21.78 -9.28
N SER A 99 -9.28 -22.87 -9.83
CA SER A 99 -9.51 -24.23 -9.29
C SER A 99 -8.79 -24.47 -7.96
N ARG A 100 -7.82 -23.63 -7.62
CA ARG A 100 -7.15 -23.54 -6.32
C ARG A 100 -7.08 -22.07 -5.90
N LEU A 101 -7.47 -21.78 -4.66
CA LEU A 101 -7.56 -20.45 -4.08
C LEU A 101 -7.00 -20.50 -2.64
N LEU A 102 -5.75 -20.05 -2.45
CA LEU A 102 -4.95 -20.18 -1.21
C LEU A 102 -5.00 -21.59 -0.57
N GLN A 103 -5.16 -22.64 -1.37
CA GLN A 103 -5.44 -23.98 -0.85
C GLN A 103 -4.16 -24.67 -0.37
N ARG A 104 -4.12 -25.10 0.90
CA ARG A 104 -3.05 -25.94 1.46
C ARG A 104 -2.95 -27.26 0.68
N GLN A 105 -1.77 -27.56 0.15
CA GLN A 105 -1.47 -28.80 -0.57
C GLN A 105 -0.88 -29.85 0.40
N PRO A 106 -0.64 -31.10 -0.04
CA PRO A 106 0.13 -32.07 0.75
C PRO A 106 1.54 -31.57 1.07
N ASP A 107 2.04 -31.88 2.27
CA ASP A 107 3.36 -31.43 2.71
C ASP A 107 4.48 -32.16 1.96
N ILE A 108 5.50 -31.42 1.53
CA ILE A 108 6.64 -31.94 0.75
C ILE A 108 7.77 -32.31 1.72
N ALA A 109 8.42 -33.46 1.53
CA ALA A 109 9.56 -33.85 2.34
C ALA A 109 10.78 -32.94 2.08
N LEU A 110 11.40 -32.43 3.14
CA LEU A 110 12.58 -31.57 3.07
C LEU A 110 13.84 -32.44 3.08
N GLY A 111 14.32 -32.79 1.89
CA GLY A 111 15.48 -33.65 1.71
C GLY A 111 16.82 -32.93 1.88
N ALA A 112 17.91 -33.71 1.87
CA ALA A 112 19.25 -33.16 1.67
C ALA A 112 19.38 -32.58 0.26
N ALA A 113 20.09 -31.46 0.13
CA ALA A 113 20.34 -30.86 -1.18
C ALA A 113 21.14 -31.82 -2.08
N PRO A 114 20.74 -32.01 -3.36
CA PRO A 114 21.45 -32.90 -4.26
C PRO A 114 22.89 -32.40 -4.45
N ARG A 115 23.87 -33.28 -4.21
CA ARG A 115 25.28 -32.96 -4.49
C ARG A 115 25.44 -32.76 -6.00
N ALA A 116 26.18 -31.71 -6.39
CA ALA A 116 26.54 -31.50 -7.77
C ALA A 116 27.33 -32.71 -8.30
N LEU A 117 26.73 -33.44 -9.25
CA LEU A 117 27.35 -34.61 -9.87
C LEU A 117 28.48 -34.14 -10.79
N THR A 118 29.70 -34.50 -10.43
CA THR A 118 30.88 -34.34 -11.28
C THR A 118 31.02 -35.56 -12.21
N PRO A 119 31.81 -35.50 -13.29
CA PRO A 119 32.17 -36.68 -14.08
C PRO A 119 32.89 -37.79 -13.28
N TRP A 120 33.32 -37.50 -12.05
CA TRP A 120 33.98 -38.43 -11.13
C TRP A 120 33.04 -38.97 -10.04
N SER A 121 31.75 -38.65 -10.12
CA SER A 121 30.74 -39.10 -9.16
C SER A 121 30.26 -40.53 -9.49
N PRO A 122 30.16 -41.45 -8.51
CA PRO A 122 29.71 -42.82 -8.78
C PRO A 122 28.35 -42.87 -9.47
N GLY A 123 28.25 -43.66 -10.54
CA GLY A 123 27.02 -43.83 -11.33
C GLY A 123 26.76 -42.79 -12.42
N VAL A 124 27.67 -41.86 -12.68
CA VAL A 124 27.56 -40.92 -13.82
C VAL A 124 28.15 -41.55 -15.08
N GLU A 125 27.28 -42.04 -15.98
CA GLU A 125 27.70 -42.46 -17.32
C GLU A 125 27.98 -41.23 -18.20
N THR A 126 29.24 -41.03 -18.60
CA THR A 126 29.69 -39.85 -19.36
C THR A 126 29.38 -39.95 -20.87
N ALA A 127 28.21 -40.50 -21.23
CA ALA A 127 27.88 -40.96 -22.59
C ALA A 127 26.56 -40.36 -23.14
N GLY A 128 26.31 -39.08 -22.89
CA GLY A 128 25.17 -38.36 -23.46
C GLY A 128 25.28 -36.84 -23.31
N PRO A 129 24.38 -36.07 -23.93
CA PRO A 129 24.20 -34.67 -23.59
C PRO A 129 23.89 -34.54 -22.09
N LEU A 130 24.50 -33.55 -21.41
CA LEU A 130 24.12 -33.26 -20.03
C LEU A 130 22.62 -32.95 -19.97
N PRO A 131 21.85 -33.55 -19.05
CA PRO A 131 20.45 -33.22 -18.89
C PRO A 131 20.32 -31.72 -18.58
N ALA A 132 19.28 -31.08 -19.13
CA ALA A 132 19.04 -29.66 -18.91
C ALA A 132 18.99 -29.37 -17.41
N SER A 133 19.93 -28.56 -16.92
CA SER A 133 20.11 -28.31 -15.48
C SER A 133 18.78 -27.83 -14.88
N PRO A 134 18.26 -28.50 -13.83
CA PRO A 134 16.97 -28.16 -13.25
C PRO A 134 16.97 -26.70 -12.78
N LEU A 135 15.79 -26.07 -12.82
CA LEU A 135 15.63 -24.73 -12.28
C LEU A 135 15.82 -24.79 -10.76
N VAL A 136 16.95 -24.28 -10.27
CA VAL A 136 17.24 -24.20 -8.82
C VAL A 136 17.01 -22.77 -8.33
N ILE A 137 16.13 -22.61 -7.36
CA ILE A 137 15.91 -21.38 -6.61
C ILE A 137 16.71 -21.50 -5.31
N THR A 138 17.89 -20.90 -5.26
CA THR A 138 18.68 -20.82 -4.03
C THR A 138 18.07 -19.83 -3.04
N VAL A 139 18.22 -20.10 -1.75
CA VAL A 139 17.78 -19.27 -0.64
C VAL A 139 18.93 -19.13 0.35
N ASP A 140 19.38 -17.90 0.58
CA ASP A 140 20.46 -17.59 1.52
C ASP A 140 19.93 -16.72 2.67
N ARG A 141 19.79 -17.37 3.84
CA ARG A 141 19.34 -16.78 5.09
C ARG A 141 20.35 -15.81 5.71
N SER A 142 21.65 -15.97 5.41
CA SER A 142 22.70 -15.08 5.92
C SER A 142 22.64 -13.72 5.23
N ALA A 143 22.34 -13.70 3.94
CA ALA A 143 22.14 -12.50 3.13
C ALA A 143 20.77 -11.83 3.38
N ARG A 144 20.52 -11.39 4.62
CA ARG A 144 19.41 -10.49 4.98
C ARG A 144 19.48 -9.16 4.22
N ARG A 145 18.33 -8.51 4.02
CA ARG A 145 18.23 -7.17 3.41
C ARG A 145 17.31 -6.28 4.25
N GLN A 146 16.18 -5.74 3.77
CA GLN A 146 15.29 -4.95 4.63
C GLN A 146 14.45 -5.83 5.59
N ARG A 147 14.04 -5.25 6.72
CA ARG A 147 13.04 -5.81 7.64
C ARG A 147 11.65 -5.35 7.21
N MET A 148 10.71 -6.26 7.07
CA MET A 148 9.36 -5.99 6.54
C MET A 148 8.44 -5.44 7.63
N SER A 149 7.72 -4.37 7.31
CA SER A 149 6.44 -4.01 7.96
C SER A 149 5.34 -4.99 7.54
N GLY A 150 5.35 -5.40 6.27
CA GLY A 150 4.48 -6.42 5.69
C GLY A 150 3.60 -5.89 4.57
N PHE A 151 2.34 -6.32 4.53
CA PHE A 151 1.47 -6.17 3.35
C PHE A 151 0.02 -5.83 3.73
N GLY A 152 -0.68 -5.11 2.86
CA GLY A 152 -2.08 -4.74 3.05
C GLY A 152 -2.66 -3.82 1.98
N ALA A 153 -3.51 -2.86 2.38
CA ALA A 153 -4.42 -2.13 1.49
C ALA A 153 -4.80 -0.74 2.03
N ALA A 154 -5.41 0.09 1.20
CA ALA A 154 -5.98 1.37 1.62
C ALA A 154 -7.38 1.20 2.25
N ILE A 155 -7.60 1.76 3.44
CA ILE A 155 -8.91 1.79 4.11
C ILE A 155 -9.53 3.17 3.86
N SER A 156 -10.29 3.29 2.78
CA SER A 156 -11.01 4.52 2.44
C SER A 156 -12.36 4.62 3.15
N ALA A 157 -12.96 5.82 3.17
CA ALA A 157 -14.32 6.00 3.65
C ALA A 157 -15.33 5.17 2.83
N SER A 158 -15.11 4.98 1.52
CA SER A 158 -15.90 4.05 0.71
C SER A 158 -15.77 2.59 1.15
N SER A 159 -14.55 2.12 1.45
CA SER A 159 -14.36 0.77 2.03
C SER A 159 -15.05 0.62 3.38
N ALA A 160 -14.90 1.59 4.27
CA ALA A 160 -15.51 1.57 5.60
C ALA A 160 -17.05 1.61 5.55
N TRP A 161 -17.62 2.44 4.67
CA TRP A 161 -19.06 2.50 4.43
C TRP A 161 -19.60 1.18 3.90
N LEU A 162 -18.98 0.58 2.88
CA LEU A 162 -19.43 -0.71 2.33
C LEU A 162 -19.41 -1.82 3.38
N LEU A 163 -18.31 -1.92 4.14
CA LEU A 163 -18.15 -2.95 5.17
C LEU A 163 -19.13 -2.76 6.33
N THR A 164 -19.59 -1.53 6.60
CA THR A 164 -20.57 -1.23 7.67
C THR A 164 -22.03 -1.34 7.22
N GLU A 165 -22.34 -0.91 6.00
CA GLU A 165 -23.72 -0.69 5.48
C GLU A 165 -24.20 -1.76 4.50
N LYS A 166 -23.33 -2.69 4.08
CA LYS A 166 -23.66 -3.80 3.17
C LYS A 166 -23.39 -5.19 3.75
N LEU A 167 -22.68 -5.27 4.87
CA LEU A 167 -22.47 -6.50 5.63
C LEU A 167 -23.24 -6.43 6.94
N ASP A 168 -23.87 -7.53 7.35
CA ASP A 168 -24.35 -7.65 8.73
C ASP A 168 -23.16 -7.72 9.73
N PRO A 169 -23.38 -7.48 11.04
CA PRO A 169 -22.30 -7.47 12.02
C PRO A 169 -21.51 -8.79 12.13
N ALA A 170 -22.11 -9.94 11.81
CA ALA A 170 -21.40 -11.22 11.80
C ALA A 170 -20.59 -11.40 10.50
N GLN A 171 -21.13 -11.00 9.35
CA GLN A 171 -20.41 -10.94 8.07
C GLN A 171 -19.18 -10.00 8.16
N ARG A 172 -19.35 -8.77 8.68
CA ARG A 172 -18.26 -7.82 8.88
C ARG A 172 -17.20 -8.38 9.82
N LYS A 173 -17.61 -8.89 10.99
CA LYS A 173 -16.70 -9.49 11.98
C LYS A 173 -15.90 -10.67 11.41
N ALA A 174 -16.55 -11.55 10.65
CA ALA A 174 -15.88 -12.68 10.00
C ALA A 174 -14.85 -12.21 8.96
N LEU A 175 -15.18 -11.19 8.16
CA LEU A 175 -14.27 -10.64 7.16
C LEU A 175 -13.09 -9.87 7.78
N LEU A 176 -13.29 -9.10 8.84
CA LEU A 176 -12.19 -8.43 9.54
C LEU A 176 -11.27 -9.43 10.26
N ALA A 177 -11.83 -10.51 10.82
CA ALA A 177 -11.05 -11.64 11.33
C ALA A 177 -10.25 -12.37 10.23
N GLU A 178 -10.79 -12.46 9.01
CA GLU A 178 -10.10 -13.02 7.84
C GLU A 178 -8.98 -12.10 7.35
N LEU A 179 -9.20 -10.79 7.29
CA LEU A 179 -8.25 -9.81 6.75
C LEU A 179 -7.12 -9.50 7.74
N PHE A 180 -7.45 -9.10 8.96
CA PHE A 180 -6.48 -8.61 9.94
C PHE A 180 -6.10 -9.67 10.99
N GLY A 181 -6.95 -10.67 11.21
CA GLY A 181 -6.70 -11.72 12.19
C GLY A 181 -5.58 -12.71 11.81
N PRO A 182 -5.02 -13.44 12.79
CA PRO A 182 -3.98 -14.45 12.58
C PRO A 182 -4.52 -15.68 11.82
N PRO A 183 -3.65 -16.58 11.31
CA PRO A 183 -4.06 -17.78 10.57
C PRO A 183 -5.14 -18.59 11.31
N PRO A 184 -6.29 -18.89 10.69
CA PRO A 184 -6.51 -19.00 9.24
C PRO A 184 -6.80 -17.69 8.48
N GLY A 185 -6.85 -16.53 9.15
CA GLY A 185 -6.82 -15.22 8.48
C GLY A 185 -5.49 -14.95 7.76
N ILE A 186 -5.41 -13.81 7.07
CA ILE A 186 -4.26 -13.41 6.25
C ILE A 186 -3.36 -12.40 6.95
N ALA A 187 -3.72 -11.88 8.12
CA ALA A 187 -2.90 -10.98 8.94
C ALA A 187 -2.29 -9.78 8.17
N LEU A 188 -3.13 -8.95 7.54
CA LEU A 188 -2.69 -7.67 6.98
C LEU A 188 -2.08 -6.79 8.09
N SER A 189 -0.88 -6.24 7.84
CA SER A 189 -0.05 -5.58 8.85
C SER A 189 0.38 -4.15 8.51
N VAL A 190 0.03 -3.65 7.32
CA VAL A 190 0.11 -2.24 6.94
C VAL A 190 -1.21 -1.80 6.33
N ALA A 191 -1.67 -0.58 6.59
CA ALA A 191 -2.82 -0.01 5.88
C ALA A 191 -2.64 1.48 5.60
N ARG A 192 -3.15 1.93 4.44
CA ARG A 192 -3.11 3.36 4.05
C ARG A 192 -4.43 4.06 4.31
N LEU A 193 -4.40 5.24 4.90
CA LEU A 193 -5.58 6.06 5.20
C LEU A 193 -5.57 7.34 4.35
N PRO A 194 -6.67 7.66 3.65
CA PRO A 194 -6.90 9.01 3.15
C PRO A 194 -7.02 9.99 4.32
N LEU A 195 -6.23 11.07 4.31
CA LEU A 195 -6.35 12.18 5.24
C LEU A 195 -7.31 13.21 4.63
N GLY A 196 -8.57 13.18 5.07
CA GLY A 196 -9.68 13.89 4.43
C GLY A 196 -10.17 13.17 3.16
N ALA A 197 -11.03 13.83 2.38
CA ALA A 197 -11.56 13.20 1.18
C ALA A 197 -10.49 12.99 0.10
N ASN A 198 -10.36 11.74 -0.37
CA ASN A 198 -9.80 11.41 -1.69
C ASN A 198 -10.94 11.04 -2.67
N GLU A 199 -10.62 10.49 -3.84
CA GLU A 199 -11.65 10.03 -4.79
C GLU A 199 -12.62 8.96 -4.23
N PHE A 200 -12.17 8.14 -3.27
CA PHE A 200 -12.95 7.12 -2.56
C PHE A 200 -13.51 7.63 -1.22
N ALA A 201 -13.97 8.88 -1.22
CA ALA A 201 -14.80 9.45 -0.18
C ALA A 201 -16.30 9.37 -0.55
N LEU A 202 -17.17 9.56 0.46
CA LEU A 202 -18.62 9.69 0.27
C LEU A 202 -19.05 11.11 -0.12
N GLY A 203 -18.17 12.10 0.06
CA GLY A 203 -18.38 13.52 -0.22
C GLY A 203 -17.04 14.25 -0.33
N ARG A 204 -17.04 15.47 -0.88
CA ARG A 204 -15.85 16.33 -0.93
C ARG A 204 -15.76 17.12 0.37
N TYR A 205 -14.75 16.81 1.20
CA TYR A 205 -14.46 17.52 2.44
C TYR A 205 -12.97 17.53 2.77
N SER A 206 -12.52 18.53 3.54
CA SER A 206 -11.34 18.45 4.40
C SER A 206 -11.77 18.52 5.87
N TYR A 207 -10.85 18.28 6.80
CA TYR A 207 -11.14 18.43 8.23
C TYR A 207 -11.22 19.90 8.69
N ASN A 208 -10.99 20.89 7.81
CA ASN A 208 -11.13 22.31 8.14
C ASN A 208 -11.60 23.13 6.92
N ASP A 209 -12.78 22.78 6.39
CA ASP A 209 -13.44 23.54 5.33
C ASP A 209 -14.16 24.78 5.88
N LEU A 210 -14.01 25.91 5.18
CA LEU A 210 -14.56 27.20 5.57
C LEU A 210 -15.39 27.83 4.44
N PRO A 211 -16.30 28.78 4.76
CA PRO A 211 -16.93 29.62 3.74
C PRO A 211 -15.89 30.38 2.89
N PRO A 212 -16.14 30.59 1.58
CA PRO A 212 -15.21 31.29 0.69
C PRO A 212 -14.76 32.65 1.23
N GLY A 213 -13.44 32.87 1.26
CA GLY A 213 -12.82 34.12 1.73
C GLY A 213 -12.44 34.15 3.22
N GLN A 214 -12.69 33.08 3.98
CA GLN A 214 -12.22 32.94 5.36
C GLN A 214 -10.92 32.12 5.45
N THR A 215 -10.16 32.28 6.54
CA THR A 215 -9.00 31.44 6.91
C THR A 215 -9.11 31.03 8.37
N ASP A 216 -8.42 29.94 8.74
CA ASP A 216 -8.34 29.44 10.12
C ASP A 216 -6.94 28.89 10.40
N ASP A 217 -5.97 29.78 10.42
CA ASP A 217 -4.55 29.46 10.61
C ASP A 217 -4.25 28.83 11.99
N GLY A 218 -5.18 28.98 12.94
CA GLY A 218 -5.16 28.38 14.28
C GLY A 218 -5.86 27.03 14.40
N LEU A 219 -6.54 26.55 13.35
CA LEU A 219 -7.30 25.29 13.31
C LEU A 219 -8.45 25.20 14.33
N ALA A 220 -9.07 26.33 14.67
CA ALA A 220 -10.21 26.44 15.58
C ALA A 220 -11.51 25.80 15.05
N GLN A 221 -11.59 25.47 13.76
CA GLN A 221 -12.71 24.75 13.13
C GLN A 221 -12.33 23.33 12.67
N PHE A 222 -11.17 22.82 13.08
CA PHE A 222 -10.73 21.47 12.71
C PHE A 222 -11.61 20.38 13.36
N SER A 223 -12.16 19.46 12.55
CA SER A 223 -12.88 18.28 13.03
C SER A 223 -12.78 17.07 12.10
N ILE A 224 -12.64 15.89 12.70
CA ILE A 224 -12.70 14.56 12.05
C ILE A 224 -14.10 13.92 12.05
N ASP A 225 -15.15 14.69 12.35
CA ASP A 225 -16.53 14.19 12.36
C ASP A 225 -16.98 13.42 11.10
N PRO A 226 -16.52 13.74 9.86
CA PRO A 226 -16.80 12.92 8.68
C PRO A 226 -16.38 11.45 8.79
N ASP A 227 -15.38 11.13 9.62
CA ASP A 227 -14.83 9.78 9.77
C ASP A 227 -15.55 8.96 10.85
N ARG A 228 -16.20 9.64 11.81
CA ARG A 228 -16.77 9.03 13.03
C ARG A 228 -17.85 7.99 12.77
N ALA A 229 -18.61 8.13 11.68
CA ALA A 229 -19.72 7.24 11.36
C ALA A 229 -19.29 5.85 10.87
N HIS A 230 -18.14 5.77 10.19
CA HIS A 230 -17.74 4.56 9.44
C HIS A 230 -16.26 4.23 9.56
N LEU A 231 -15.36 5.21 9.38
CA LEU A 231 -13.92 4.96 9.28
C LEU A 231 -13.30 4.67 10.65
N LEU A 232 -13.49 5.52 11.65
CA LEU A 232 -12.89 5.30 12.98
C LEU A 232 -13.36 3.97 13.62
N PRO A 233 -14.68 3.62 13.60
CA PRO A 233 -15.13 2.33 14.14
C PRO A 233 -14.54 1.13 13.40
N LEU A 234 -14.39 1.18 12.07
CA LEU A 234 -13.77 0.10 11.32
C LEU A 234 -12.28 -0.05 11.64
N LEU A 235 -11.56 1.06 11.81
CA LEU A 235 -10.15 1.05 12.21
C LEU A 235 -9.96 0.49 13.62
N GLN A 236 -10.85 0.82 14.56
CA GLN A 236 -10.88 0.22 15.89
C GLN A 236 -11.22 -1.28 15.85
N GLU A 237 -12.17 -1.72 15.02
CA GLU A 237 -12.44 -3.14 14.78
C GLU A 237 -11.23 -3.87 14.16
N ALA A 238 -10.49 -3.25 13.24
CA ALA A 238 -9.29 -3.82 12.63
C ALA A 238 -8.10 -3.91 13.60
N LEU A 239 -7.84 -2.84 14.38
CA LEU A 239 -6.81 -2.81 15.42
C LEU A 239 -7.08 -3.82 16.54
N ALA A 240 -8.35 -4.14 16.83
CA ALA A 240 -8.70 -5.22 17.77
C ALA A 240 -8.34 -6.62 17.26
N TYR A 241 -8.15 -6.81 15.94
CA TYR A 241 -7.62 -8.04 15.34
C TYR A 241 -6.11 -8.03 15.15
N ASN A 242 -5.53 -6.87 14.82
CA ASN A 242 -4.08 -6.67 14.73
C ASN A 242 -3.64 -5.35 15.40
N PRO A 243 -3.25 -5.40 16.70
CA PRO A 243 -2.73 -4.22 17.41
C PRO A 243 -1.38 -3.70 16.90
N GLU A 244 -0.67 -4.46 16.04
CA GLU A 244 0.60 -4.07 15.41
C GLU A 244 0.41 -3.57 13.96
N LEU A 245 -0.82 -3.22 13.56
CA LEU A 245 -1.14 -2.69 12.23
C LEU A 245 -0.54 -1.28 12.04
N GLU A 246 0.50 -1.15 11.21
CA GLU A 246 1.11 0.15 10.88
C GLU A 246 0.18 0.95 9.94
N LEU A 247 -0.28 2.12 10.40
CA LEU A 247 -1.18 3.01 9.66
C LEU A 247 -0.40 4.16 8.99
N ILE A 248 -0.51 4.29 7.66
CA ILE A 248 0.15 5.34 6.88
C ILE A 248 -0.90 6.30 6.32
N ALA A 249 -0.91 7.58 6.72
CA ALA A 249 -1.89 8.55 6.26
C ALA A 249 -1.36 9.42 5.10
N SER A 250 -2.24 9.79 4.16
CA SER A 250 -1.89 10.58 2.98
C SER A 250 -3.02 11.56 2.59
N PRO A 251 -2.78 12.88 2.54
CA PRO A 251 -3.77 13.87 2.14
C PRO A 251 -3.88 13.95 0.62
N ALA A 252 -5.09 13.84 0.09
CA ALA A 252 -5.34 14.12 -1.33
C ALA A 252 -5.35 15.63 -1.65
N SER A 253 -5.64 16.48 -0.68
CA SER A 253 -5.61 17.94 -0.83
C SER A 253 -5.50 18.62 0.54
N ALA A 254 -4.84 19.78 0.59
CA ALA A 254 -5.07 20.74 1.66
C ALA A 254 -6.53 21.30 1.62
N PRO A 255 -7.05 21.83 2.74
CA PRO A 255 -8.30 22.60 2.77
C PRO A 255 -8.37 23.69 1.69
N GLY A 256 -9.56 23.93 1.14
CA GLY A 256 -9.72 24.80 -0.04
C GLY A 256 -9.18 26.22 0.15
N TRP A 257 -9.31 26.80 1.34
CA TRP A 257 -8.83 28.15 1.65
C TRP A 257 -7.29 28.26 1.70
N MET A 258 -6.57 27.16 1.96
CA MET A 258 -5.11 27.09 1.93
C MET A 258 -4.54 27.05 0.50
N LYS A 259 -5.40 26.89 -0.53
CA LYS A 259 -4.99 26.61 -1.91
C LYS A 259 -5.23 27.78 -2.86
N THR A 260 -4.41 27.86 -3.90
CA THR A 260 -4.53 28.87 -4.97
C THR A 260 -5.80 28.73 -5.82
N SER A 261 -6.42 27.55 -5.86
CA SER A 261 -7.73 27.30 -6.51
C SER A 261 -8.94 27.65 -5.64
N GLY A 262 -8.76 27.93 -4.33
CA GLY A 262 -9.86 28.10 -3.38
C GLY A 262 -10.69 26.84 -3.12
N SER A 263 -10.26 25.66 -3.60
CA SER A 263 -11.06 24.42 -3.54
C SER A 263 -10.19 23.17 -3.35
N LEU A 264 -10.83 22.05 -2.97
CA LEU A 264 -10.15 20.74 -2.86
C LEU A 264 -9.68 20.21 -4.23
N LEU A 265 -10.18 20.74 -5.34
CA LEU A 265 -9.77 20.38 -6.70
C LEU A 265 -8.62 21.30 -7.18
N GLN A 266 -7.58 20.68 -7.75
CA GLN A 266 -6.45 21.32 -8.46
C GLN A 266 -5.71 22.44 -7.69
N GLY A 267 -4.73 23.07 -8.34
CA GLY A 267 -3.97 24.18 -7.77
C GLY A 267 -2.90 23.72 -6.77
N THR A 268 -2.27 24.69 -6.12
CA THR A 268 -1.14 24.51 -5.20
C THR A 268 -1.45 25.01 -3.81
N LEU A 269 -0.67 24.57 -2.83
CA LEU A 269 -0.59 25.23 -1.53
C LEU A 269 -0.12 26.69 -1.72
N LYS A 270 -0.70 27.61 -0.96
CA LYS A 270 -0.26 29.02 -0.91
C LYS A 270 1.00 29.16 -0.05
N PRO A 271 1.97 30.03 -0.40
CA PRO A 271 3.17 30.28 0.42
C PRO A 271 2.86 30.63 1.89
N GLU A 272 1.81 31.43 2.13
CA GLU A 272 1.35 31.82 3.47
C GLU A 272 0.68 30.68 4.25
N ALA A 273 0.25 29.59 3.60
CA ALA A 273 -0.50 28.51 4.24
C ALA A 273 0.38 27.34 4.72
N PHE A 274 1.69 27.37 4.51
CA PHE A 274 2.61 26.28 4.89
C PHE A 274 2.56 25.95 6.38
N ASP A 275 2.56 26.96 7.24
CA ASP A 275 2.48 26.81 8.70
C ASP A 275 1.13 26.23 9.15
N ALA A 276 0.03 26.68 8.54
CA ALA A 276 -1.31 26.20 8.84
C ALA A 276 -1.52 24.75 8.35
N TYR A 277 -0.96 24.40 7.19
CA TYR A 277 -1.03 23.04 6.64
C TYR A 277 -0.16 22.05 7.42
N ALA A 278 1.05 22.45 7.85
CA ALA A 278 1.87 21.62 8.72
C ALA A 278 1.18 21.34 10.07
N ARG A 279 0.54 22.35 10.67
CA ARG A 279 -0.33 22.16 11.84
C ARG A 279 -1.54 21.26 11.55
N TYR A 280 -2.13 21.34 10.35
CA TYR A 280 -3.29 20.52 9.97
C TYR A 280 -2.93 19.02 9.89
N LEU A 281 -1.76 18.71 9.32
CA LEU A 281 -1.22 17.34 9.30
C LEU A 281 -0.90 16.85 10.71
N LYS A 282 -0.27 17.67 11.58
CA LYS A 282 -0.06 17.30 12.98
C LYS A 282 -1.39 17.10 13.72
N ARG A 283 -2.36 18.01 13.60
CA ARG A 283 -3.62 17.95 14.35
C ARG A 283 -4.43 16.71 13.99
N TYR A 284 -4.39 16.25 12.74
CA TYR A 284 -4.95 14.96 12.33
C TYR A 284 -4.33 13.79 13.12
N VAL A 285 -3.00 13.72 13.19
CA VAL A 285 -2.28 12.68 13.93
C VAL A 285 -2.64 12.73 15.42
N ASP A 286 -2.63 13.93 16.01
CA ASP A 286 -2.97 14.15 17.41
C ASP A 286 -4.39 13.65 17.73
N VAL A 287 -5.40 13.99 16.93
CA VAL A 287 -6.78 13.52 17.20
C VAL A 287 -7.00 12.04 16.86
N TYR A 288 -6.31 11.48 15.88
CA TYR A 288 -6.40 10.04 15.61
C TYR A 288 -5.79 9.24 16.78
N LEU A 289 -4.71 9.76 17.40
CA LEU A 289 -4.16 9.20 18.64
C LEU A 289 -5.11 9.39 19.84
N GLU A 290 -5.80 10.53 19.97
CA GLU A 290 -6.87 10.76 20.96
C GLU A 290 -8.01 9.72 20.82
N GLU A 291 -8.34 9.27 19.61
CA GLU A 291 -9.34 8.23 19.31
C GLU A 291 -8.78 6.79 19.39
N GLY A 292 -7.51 6.61 19.81
CA GLY A 292 -6.85 5.31 19.98
C GLY A 292 -6.31 4.68 18.69
N ILE A 293 -6.11 5.47 17.63
CA ILE A 293 -5.69 5.04 16.29
C ILE A 293 -4.31 5.64 15.98
N PRO A 294 -3.19 5.02 16.40
CA PRO A 294 -1.86 5.57 16.21
C PRO A 294 -1.45 5.56 14.74
N ILE A 295 -1.09 6.74 14.22
CA ILE A 295 -0.51 6.88 12.88
C ILE A 295 0.99 6.54 12.95
N HIS A 296 1.45 5.60 12.13
CA HIS A 296 2.86 5.20 12.04
C HIS A 296 3.68 6.15 11.15
N ALA A 297 3.10 6.55 10.01
CA ALA A 297 3.75 7.42 9.04
C ALA A 297 2.75 8.35 8.32
N ILE A 298 3.25 9.45 7.78
CA ILE A 298 2.48 10.39 6.95
C ILE A 298 3.23 10.74 5.66
N THR A 299 2.49 10.96 4.58
CA THR A 299 2.99 11.67 3.39
C THR A 299 2.40 13.08 3.37
N VAL A 300 3.07 14.03 2.71
CA VAL A 300 2.62 15.44 2.69
C VAL A 300 1.56 15.75 1.62
N GLN A 301 1.44 14.88 0.61
CA GLN A 301 0.50 14.97 -0.50
C GLN A 301 0.49 13.64 -1.28
N ASN A 302 -0.70 13.07 -1.54
CA ASN A 302 -0.91 11.99 -2.51
C ASN A 302 -0.61 12.47 -3.93
N GLU A 303 0.21 11.76 -4.69
CA GLU A 303 0.55 12.05 -6.10
C GLU A 303 0.80 13.55 -6.36
N PRO A 304 1.86 14.14 -5.79
CA PRO A 304 2.11 15.60 -5.78
C PRO A 304 2.30 16.24 -7.16
N SER A 305 2.37 15.44 -8.23
CA SER A 305 2.38 15.88 -9.63
C SER A 305 1.00 15.85 -10.31
N ALA A 306 -0.05 15.37 -9.65
CA ALA A 306 -1.38 15.16 -10.22
C ALA A 306 -2.37 16.28 -9.81
N GLU A 307 -3.20 16.73 -10.77
CA GLU A 307 -4.26 17.71 -10.55
C GLU A 307 -5.60 17.20 -11.16
N PRO A 308 -6.20 16.14 -10.59
CA PRO A 308 -7.48 15.61 -11.06
C PRO A 308 -8.58 16.69 -11.08
N ALA A 309 -9.40 16.65 -12.13
CA ALA A 309 -10.44 17.66 -12.37
C ALA A 309 -11.77 17.37 -11.64
N ASP A 310 -12.03 16.13 -11.23
CA ASP A 310 -13.26 15.71 -10.53
C ASP A 310 -13.04 15.08 -9.15
N ALA A 311 -11.79 14.91 -8.71
CA ALA A 311 -11.42 14.40 -7.38
C ALA A 311 -10.51 15.39 -6.63
N PRO A 312 -10.46 15.33 -5.29
CA PRO A 312 -9.51 16.11 -4.49
C PRO A 312 -8.06 15.88 -4.96
N GLY A 313 -7.30 16.96 -5.09
CA GLY A 313 -5.95 16.94 -5.65
C GLY A 313 -5.24 18.29 -5.48
N MET A 314 -3.93 18.27 -5.23
CA MET A 314 -3.10 19.46 -5.10
C MET A 314 -1.68 19.21 -5.61
N ARG A 315 -1.18 20.08 -6.47
CA ARG A 315 0.22 20.04 -6.93
C ARG A 315 1.14 20.57 -5.84
N LEU A 316 2.19 19.81 -5.50
CA LEU A 316 3.17 20.14 -4.48
C LEU A 316 4.58 19.72 -4.94
N ASP A 317 5.25 20.60 -5.68
CA ASP A 317 6.55 20.32 -6.31
C ASP A 317 7.68 20.05 -5.31
N ASP A 318 8.85 19.62 -5.82
CA ASP A 318 10.00 19.26 -4.99
C ASP A 318 10.52 20.39 -4.08
N ALA A 319 10.44 21.66 -4.51
CA ALA A 319 10.82 22.78 -3.66
C ALA A 319 9.77 23.05 -2.57
N ALA A 320 8.49 22.92 -2.91
CA ALA A 320 7.38 23.04 -1.96
C ALA A 320 7.39 21.93 -0.91
N ARG A 321 7.62 20.65 -1.29
CA ARG A 321 7.74 19.56 -0.31
C ARG A 321 8.97 19.71 0.58
N ALA A 322 10.12 20.08 0.02
CA ALA A 322 11.32 20.34 0.82
C ALA A 322 11.11 21.50 1.82
N GLN A 323 10.46 22.59 1.40
CA GLN A 323 10.11 23.67 2.34
C GLN A 323 9.13 23.19 3.43
N LEU A 324 8.03 22.54 3.06
CA LEU A 324 7.00 22.09 4.00
C LEU A 324 7.57 21.13 5.04
N ILE A 325 8.33 20.12 4.61
CA ILE A 325 8.99 19.15 5.50
C ILE A 325 10.06 19.85 6.33
N GLY A 326 11.00 20.56 5.69
CA GLY A 326 12.22 21.05 6.34
C GLY A 326 12.07 22.27 7.24
N LYS A 327 10.99 23.05 7.11
CA LYS A 327 10.80 24.31 7.86
C LYS A 327 9.53 24.36 8.71
N HIS A 328 8.55 23.49 8.47
CA HIS A 328 7.24 23.59 9.10
C HIS A 328 6.78 22.26 9.73
N LEU A 329 6.80 21.15 8.99
CA LEU A 329 6.27 19.86 9.47
C LEU A 329 7.28 19.06 10.30
N GLY A 330 8.52 18.93 9.85
CA GLY A 330 9.58 18.22 10.58
C GLY A 330 9.78 18.74 12.01
N PRO A 331 10.00 20.05 12.21
CA PRO A 331 10.11 20.67 13.54
C PRO A 331 8.86 20.54 14.45
N LEU A 332 7.70 20.15 13.89
CA LEU A 332 6.48 19.89 14.66
C LEU A 332 6.35 18.43 15.11
N LEU A 333 7.24 17.54 14.66
CA LEU A 333 7.17 16.08 14.83
C LEU A 333 8.45 15.46 15.43
N GLU A 334 9.48 16.24 15.78
CA GLU A 334 10.75 15.71 16.34
C GLU A 334 10.53 14.94 17.66
N ASP A 335 9.66 15.45 18.54
CA ASP A 335 9.32 14.84 19.82
C ASP A 335 8.14 13.84 19.65
N GLU A 336 8.47 12.58 19.35
CA GLU A 336 7.54 11.43 19.27
C GLU A 336 6.47 11.48 18.15
N GLY A 337 6.71 12.23 17.06
CA GLY A 337 5.83 12.24 15.88
C GLY A 337 5.96 11.01 14.94
N PRO A 338 5.04 10.85 13.98
CA PRO A 338 5.07 9.78 12.99
C PRO A 338 6.14 10.03 11.92
N LEU A 339 6.57 8.96 11.25
CA LEU A 339 7.57 9.02 10.19
C LEU A 339 7.08 9.83 8.98
N ILE A 340 7.89 10.76 8.48
CA ILE A 340 7.59 11.47 7.22
C ILE A 340 8.12 10.66 6.04
N LEU A 341 7.24 10.32 5.10
CA LEU A 341 7.56 9.70 3.82
C LEU A 341 7.40 10.73 2.70
N ASP A 342 8.44 10.92 1.87
CA ASP A 342 8.32 11.78 0.69
C ASP A 342 7.72 11.03 -0.51
N TRP A 343 7.34 11.83 -1.52
CA TRP A 343 6.96 11.46 -2.88
C TRP A 343 5.54 10.93 -3.05
N ASP A 344 5.17 9.78 -2.48
CA ASP A 344 3.83 9.17 -2.59
C ASP A 344 3.29 9.17 -4.04
N GLY A 345 4.14 8.75 -4.98
CA GLY A 345 3.94 8.88 -6.42
C GLY A 345 4.69 7.85 -7.25
N ASN A 346 4.56 7.92 -8.58
CA ASN A 346 4.98 6.86 -9.49
C ASN A 346 6.51 6.67 -9.62
N ARG A 347 6.95 5.50 -10.11
CA ARG A 347 8.37 5.12 -10.21
C ARG A 347 9.06 5.67 -11.45
N ASP A 348 8.34 6.34 -12.35
CA ASP A 348 8.84 6.91 -13.61
C ASP A 348 9.62 8.22 -13.42
N THR A 349 9.47 8.85 -12.25
CA THR A 349 10.01 10.18 -11.94
C THR A 349 10.89 10.17 -10.66
N PRO A 350 11.84 9.22 -10.52
CA PRO A 350 12.60 8.98 -9.28
C PRO A 350 13.49 10.15 -8.84
N GLN A 351 13.77 11.11 -9.72
CA GLN A 351 14.44 12.36 -9.37
C GLN A 351 13.66 13.23 -8.36
N ALA A 352 12.34 13.07 -8.26
CA ALA A 352 11.51 13.90 -7.38
C ALA A 352 11.79 13.70 -5.88
N PRO A 353 11.84 12.46 -5.33
CA PRO A 353 12.30 12.23 -3.96
C PRO A 353 13.79 12.53 -3.76
N LEU A 354 14.64 12.20 -4.74
CA LEU A 354 16.10 12.42 -4.63
C LEU A 354 16.45 13.90 -4.37
N LYS A 355 15.68 14.84 -4.90
CA LYS A 355 15.84 16.28 -4.60
C LYS A 355 15.50 16.64 -3.15
N VAL A 356 14.41 16.10 -2.61
CA VAL A 356 13.97 16.38 -1.22
C VAL A 356 14.93 15.73 -0.21
N LEU A 357 15.39 14.51 -0.50
CA LEU A 357 16.44 13.83 0.26
C LEU A 357 17.81 14.55 0.21
N ALA A 358 18.05 15.37 -0.81
CA ALA A 358 19.27 16.18 -0.95
C ALA A 358 19.17 17.58 -0.32
N ASP A 359 17.97 18.05 0.03
CA ASP A 359 17.80 19.29 0.80
C ASP A 359 18.18 19.05 2.26
N LYS A 360 19.04 19.92 2.81
CA LYS A 360 19.59 19.75 4.16
C LYS A 360 18.59 20.00 5.29
N ALA A 361 17.55 20.80 5.05
CA ALA A 361 16.52 21.06 6.04
C ALA A 361 15.44 19.97 5.99
N ALA A 362 15.07 19.47 4.81
CA ALA A 362 14.06 18.45 4.64
C ALA A 362 14.56 17.03 4.90
N GLY A 363 15.70 16.65 4.30
CA GLY A 363 16.19 15.26 4.25
C GLY A 363 16.57 14.65 5.60
N GLN A 364 16.71 15.46 6.66
CA GLN A 364 16.90 14.99 8.04
C GLN A 364 15.61 14.49 8.70
N TYR A 365 14.43 14.94 8.23
CA TYR A 365 13.12 14.52 8.75
C TYR A 365 12.44 13.45 7.88
N VAL A 366 12.86 13.29 6.62
CA VAL A 366 12.37 12.22 5.76
C VAL A 366 12.94 10.88 6.26
N ALA A 367 12.06 9.94 6.60
CA ALA A 367 12.42 8.60 7.04
C ALA A 367 12.38 7.56 5.90
N GLY A 368 11.67 7.86 4.80
CA GLY A 368 11.65 7.00 3.62
C GLY A 368 10.92 7.60 2.43
N VAL A 369 10.79 6.80 1.37
CA VAL A 369 10.12 7.17 0.12
C VAL A 369 8.94 6.26 -0.17
N ALA A 370 7.77 6.87 -0.38
CA ALA A 370 6.53 6.22 -0.77
C ALA A 370 6.39 6.17 -2.30
N TRP A 371 5.93 5.03 -2.83
CA TRP A 371 5.83 4.78 -4.27
C TRP A 371 4.49 4.20 -4.70
N HIS A 372 3.98 4.67 -5.84
CA HIS A 372 2.82 4.14 -6.55
C HIS A 372 3.25 3.23 -7.70
N CYS A 373 2.31 2.42 -8.23
CA CYS A 373 2.60 1.41 -9.26
C CYS A 373 2.22 1.76 -10.69
N TYR A 374 1.52 2.88 -10.91
CA TYR A 374 0.82 3.19 -12.16
C TYR A 374 1.76 3.55 -13.32
N ALA A 375 2.97 4.03 -13.03
CA ALA A 375 4.03 4.24 -14.01
C ALA A 375 5.43 3.92 -13.45
N GLY A 376 6.36 3.61 -14.36
CA GLY A 376 7.74 3.22 -14.06
C GLY A 376 7.89 1.79 -13.54
N ASP A 377 9.13 1.40 -13.22
CA ASP A 377 9.48 0.03 -12.85
C ASP A 377 10.23 -0.08 -11.51
N VAL A 378 10.30 -1.31 -11.00
CA VAL A 378 10.91 -1.66 -9.70
C VAL A 378 12.41 -1.32 -9.62
N GLY A 379 13.12 -1.28 -10.75
CA GLY A 379 14.52 -0.92 -10.83
C GLY A 379 14.79 0.55 -10.48
N ALA A 380 13.89 1.47 -10.87
CA ALA A 380 13.99 2.88 -10.49
C ALA A 380 13.87 3.08 -8.96
N GLN A 381 12.88 2.44 -8.35
CA GLN A 381 12.72 2.38 -6.89
C GLN A 381 13.97 1.76 -6.21
N ALA A 382 14.45 0.63 -6.72
CA ALA A 382 15.64 -0.05 -6.18
C ALA A 382 16.91 0.80 -6.28
N ALA A 383 17.06 1.61 -7.33
CA ALA A 383 18.18 2.53 -7.50
C ALA A 383 18.17 3.66 -6.46
N VAL A 384 16.99 4.22 -6.14
CA VAL A 384 16.86 5.22 -5.06
C VAL A 384 17.20 4.61 -3.69
N ALA A 385 16.67 3.42 -3.39
CA ALA A 385 16.99 2.71 -2.15
C ALA A 385 18.49 2.32 -2.04
N ALA A 386 19.14 2.00 -3.16
CA ALA A 386 20.58 1.73 -3.19
C ALA A 386 21.44 2.99 -3.02
N ALA A 387 20.97 4.15 -3.49
CA ALA A 387 21.62 5.45 -3.27
C ALA A 387 21.44 5.98 -1.84
N HIS A 388 20.33 5.65 -1.19
CA HIS A 388 20.00 6.08 0.18
C HIS A 388 19.72 4.87 1.11
N PRO A 389 20.74 4.04 1.43
CA PRO A 389 20.55 2.76 2.13
C PRO A 389 20.10 2.86 3.61
N GLY A 390 19.95 4.07 4.15
CA GLY A 390 19.36 4.34 5.46
C GLY A 390 17.93 4.92 5.41
N GLN A 391 17.35 5.05 4.22
CA GLN A 391 15.97 5.51 4.01
C GLN A 391 15.06 4.30 3.76
N ASP A 392 13.89 4.28 4.39
CA ASP A 392 12.88 3.26 4.14
C ASP A 392 12.25 3.40 2.74
N SER A 393 11.61 2.33 2.27
CA SER A 393 10.82 2.34 1.03
C SER A 393 9.48 1.63 1.23
N TYR A 394 8.41 2.24 0.74
CA TYR A 394 7.05 1.72 0.83
C TYR A 394 6.39 1.73 -0.55
N ILE A 395 5.56 0.73 -0.84
CA ILE A 395 4.50 0.88 -1.83
C ILE A 395 3.26 1.32 -1.08
N THR A 396 2.80 2.54 -1.33
CA THR A 396 1.64 3.13 -0.66
C THR A 396 0.35 2.91 -1.41
N GLU A 397 0.39 2.84 -2.75
CA GLU A 397 -0.81 2.56 -3.54
C GLU A 397 -0.54 1.74 -4.80
N CYS A 398 -1.46 0.81 -5.07
CA CYS A 398 -1.56 0.15 -6.37
C CYS A 398 -2.95 -0.46 -6.56
N SER A 399 -3.73 0.08 -7.49
CA SER A 399 -5.09 -0.40 -7.80
C SER A 399 -5.11 -1.27 -9.05
N GLY A 400 -5.84 -2.39 -8.99
CA GLY A 400 -6.32 -3.09 -10.18
C GLY A 400 -7.71 -2.58 -10.59
N GLY A 401 -8.29 -3.11 -11.67
CA GLY A 401 -9.59 -2.64 -12.13
C GLY A 401 -10.12 -3.31 -13.38
N ALA A 402 -11.27 -2.83 -13.85
CA ALA A 402 -12.03 -3.35 -14.98
C ALA A 402 -11.30 -3.27 -16.34
N TRP A 403 -10.27 -2.40 -16.45
CA TRP A 403 -9.37 -2.35 -17.61
C TRP A 403 -8.50 -3.60 -17.76
N ALA A 404 -8.33 -4.39 -16.69
CA ALA A 404 -7.62 -5.66 -16.68
C ALA A 404 -8.57 -6.78 -16.20
N PRO A 405 -9.41 -7.36 -17.09
CA PRO A 405 -10.41 -8.36 -16.70
C PRO A 405 -9.85 -9.79 -16.53
N ALA A 406 -8.67 -10.09 -17.08
CA ALA A 406 -8.08 -11.44 -17.04
C ALA A 406 -7.56 -11.79 -15.62
N TRP A 407 -8.28 -12.66 -14.92
CA TRP A 407 -8.03 -12.97 -13.50
C TRP A 407 -6.62 -13.57 -13.27
N SER A 408 -6.18 -14.48 -14.14
CA SER A 408 -4.83 -15.08 -14.19
C SER A 408 -3.71 -14.03 -14.25
N ASP A 409 -3.91 -13.04 -15.10
CA ASP A 409 -2.91 -12.04 -15.46
C ASP A 409 -2.77 -11.02 -14.32
N ASN A 410 -3.90 -10.68 -13.68
CA ASN A 410 -3.90 -9.88 -12.46
C ASN A 410 -3.25 -10.63 -11.29
N LEU A 411 -3.58 -11.91 -11.05
CA LEU A 411 -2.98 -12.70 -9.96
C LEU A 411 -1.47 -12.73 -10.10
N THR A 412 -0.98 -13.11 -11.28
CA THR A 412 0.46 -13.18 -11.54
C THR A 412 1.11 -11.80 -11.55
N HIS A 413 0.44 -10.75 -12.05
CA HIS A 413 0.95 -9.38 -11.98
C HIS A 413 1.11 -8.88 -10.54
N PHE A 414 0.10 -9.01 -9.67
CA PHE A 414 0.18 -8.53 -8.29
C PHE A 414 1.18 -9.35 -7.46
N ALA A 415 1.18 -10.67 -7.60
CA ALA A 415 2.13 -11.52 -6.89
C ALA A 415 3.59 -11.26 -7.34
N ARG A 416 3.84 -11.15 -8.66
CA ARG A 416 5.19 -10.96 -9.21
C ARG A 416 5.70 -9.52 -9.09
N THR A 417 4.89 -8.54 -9.42
CA THR A 417 5.34 -7.14 -9.56
C THR A 417 5.25 -6.38 -8.24
N LEU A 418 4.15 -6.54 -7.49
CA LEU A 418 3.91 -5.79 -6.26
C LEU A 418 4.45 -6.53 -5.04
N VAL A 419 4.03 -7.78 -4.82
CA VAL A 419 4.45 -8.57 -3.64
C VAL A 419 5.93 -8.96 -3.72
N GLN A 420 6.34 -9.71 -4.75
CA GLN A 420 7.74 -10.12 -4.90
C GLN A 420 8.61 -8.96 -5.38
N GLY A 421 8.18 -8.28 -6.45
CA GLY A 421 8.95 -7.26 -7.15
C GLY A 421 9.34 -6.10 -6.23
N ALA A 422 8.38 -5.40 -5.65
CA ALA A 422 8.68 -4.27 -4.76
C ALA A 422 9.50 -4.70 -3.52
N ALA A 423 9.27 -5.89 -2.95
CA ALA A 423 10.07 -6.41 -1.85
C ALA A 423 11.53 -6.74 -2.26
N ARG A 424 11.76 -7.15 -3.52
CA ARG A 424 13.13 -7.24 -4.11
C ARG A 424 13.71 -5.84 -4.35
N GLY A 425 12.89 -4.87 -4.76
CA GLY A 425 13.19 -3.43 -4.85
C GLY A 425 13.23 -2.69 -3.50
N ALA A 426 13.52 -3.40 -2.41
CA ALA A 426 13.68 -2.89 -1.04
C ALA A 426 12.45 -2.31 -0.32
N ALA A 427 11.23 -2.39 -0.87
CA ALA A 427 10.03 -1.99 -0.11
C ALA A 427 9.81 -2.87 1.12
N LYS A 428 9.53 -2.26 2.29
CA LYS A 428 9.25 -2.95 3.56
C LYS A 428 7.76 -3.08 3.87
N GLY A 429 6.95 -2.11 3.45
CA GLY A 429 5.50 -2.13 3.53
C GLY A 429 4.91 -2.02 2.12
N ILE A 430 3.95 -2.88 1.79
CA ILE A 430 3.33 -2.94 0.46
C ILE A 430 1.80 -2.89 0.59
N MET A 431 1.23 -1.74 0.24
CA MET A 431 -0.21 -1.49 0.21
C MET A 431 -0.72 -1.48 -1.24
N LEU A 432 -1.80 -2.21 -1.48
CA LEU A 432 -2.63 -2.03 -2.66
C LEU A 432 -3.64 -0.89 -2.42
N GLY A 433 -4.48 -0.59 -3.43
CA GLY A 433 -5.61 0.34 -3.30
C GLY A 433 -6.68 -0.12 -2.31
N ASN A 434 -7.92 0.36 -2.50
CA ASN A 434 -9.04 0.14 -1.58
C ASN A 434 -9.19 -1.31 -1.09
N LEU A 435 -9.36 -1.50 0.23
CA LEU A 435 -9.62 -2.79 0.84
C LEU A 435 -10.92 -3.41 0.33
N ALA A 436 -11.98 -2.59 0.20
CA ALA A 436 -13.29 -2.98 -0.31
C ALA A 436 -13.86 -1.93 -1.27
N LEU A 437 -14.41 -2.37 -2.39
CA LEU A 437 -15.26 -1.57 -3.30
C LEU A 437 -16.48 -2.40 -3.73
N ASP A 438 -17.50 -1.75 -4.28
CA ASP A 438 -18.63 -2.43 -4.91
C ASP A 438 -18.27 -2.98 -6.31
N GLY A 439 -19.19 -3.73 -6.92
CA GLY A 439 -19.03 -4.30 -8.27
C GLY A 439 -18.93 -3.27 -9.41
N GLN A 440 -19.06 -1.97 -9.13
CA GLN A 440 -18.88 -0.85 -10.06
C GLN A 440 -17.65 0.01 -9.70
N GLY A 441 -16.82 -0.44 -8.74
CA GLY A 441 -15.63 0.27 -8.26
C GLY A 441 -15.96 1.50 -7.40
N GLY A 442 -17.11 1.52 -6.74
CA GLY A 442 -17.60 2.60 -5.89
C GLY A 442 -17.78 2.20 -4.42
N PRO A 443 -18.39 3.07 -3.59
CA PRO A 443 -18.75 4.46 -3.92
C PRO A 443 -17.49 5.33 -4.17
N ARG A 444 -17.66 6.46 -4.87
CA ARG A 444 -16.59 7.43 -5.16
C ARG A 444 -17.18 8.78 -5.58
N ILE A 445 -16.42 9.86 -5.43
CA ILE A 445 -16.81 11.25 -5.78
C ILE A 445 -16.18 11.79 -7.08
N GLY A 446 -15.26 11.04 -7.68
CA GLY A 446 -14.52 11.40 -8.90
C GLY A 446 -13.52 10.30 -9.25
N GLY A 447 -12.45 10.65 -9.98
CA GLY A 447 -11.24 9.82 -10.02
C GLY A 447 -11.40 8.49 -10.76
N CYS A 448 -10.80 7.42 -10.23
CA CYS A 448 -10.71 6.12 -10.87
C CYS A 448 -12.08 5.48 -11.17
N ARG A 449 -12.46 5.44 -12.44
CA ARG A 449 -13.69 4.82 -12.93
C ARG A 449 -13.44 3.35 -13.26
N GLY A 450 -13.74 2.48 -12.29
CA GLY A 450 -13.62 1.03 -12.43
C GLY A 450 -12.40 0.41 -11.74
N CYS A 451 -11.79 1.10 -10.78
CA CYS A 451 -10.88 0.46 -9.82
C CYS A 451 -11.57 -0.69 -9.09
N ARG A 452 -10.81 -1.72 -8.71
CA ARG A 452 -11.26 -2.91 -8.00
C ARG A 452 -10.61 -2.94 -6.61
N GLY A 453 -11.39 -3.23 -5.58
CA GLY A 453 -10.88 -3.38 -4.23
C GLY A 453 -10.17 -4.72 -4.02
N VAL A 454 -9.48 -4.89 -2.89
CA VAL A 454 -8.93 -6.21 -2.49
C VAL A 454 -10.04 -7.26 -2.37
N VAL A 455 -11.19 -6.86 -1.83
CA VAL A 455 -12.47 -7.58 -1.98
C VAL A 455 -13.52 -6.72 -2.69
N THR A 456 -14.47 -7.39 -3.34
CA THR A 456 -15.68 -6.77 -3.90
C THR A 456 -16.86 -7.09 -2.98
N VAL A 457 -17.62 -6.07 -2.58
CA VAL A 457 -18.85 -6.22 -1.79
C VAL A 457 -20.06 -6.10 -2.72
N GLY A 458 -20.81 -7.20 -2.86
CA GLY A 458 -22.01 -7.29 -3.68
C GLY A 458 -23.31 -7.12 -2.89
N GLU A 459 -24.43 -7.36 -3.57
CA GLU A 459 -25.76 -7.39 -2.95
C GLU A 459 -25.87 -8.52 -1.90
N GLY A 460 -26.72 -8.32 -0.89
CA GLY A 460 -26.93 -9.31 0.20
C GLY A 460 -25.70 -9.58 1.08
N GLY A 461 -24.65 -8.76 1.00
CA GLY A 461 -23.40 -8.96 1.72
C GLY A 461 -22.50 -10.06 1.13
N VAL A 462 -22.69 -10.42 -0.14
CA VAL A 462 -21.81 -11.37 -0.83
C VAL A 462 -20.44 -10.73 -1.05
N VAL A 463 -19.38 -11.31 -0.46
CA VAL A 463 -18.01 -10.79 -0.56
C VAL A 463 -17.15 -11.68 -1.48
N THR A 464 -16.74 -11.13 -2.62
CA THR A 464 -15.82 -11.79 -3.56
C THR A 464 -14.38 -11.39 -3.28
N ARG A 465 -13.47 -12.36 -3.18
CA ARG A 465 -12.03 -12.11 -3.04
C ARG A 465 -11.41 -11.97 -4.43
N ASN A 466 -10.77 -10.83 -4.72
CA ASN A 466 -10.21 -10.53 -6.04
C ASN A 466 -8.76 -11.05 -6.15
N PRO A 467 -8.12 -11.06 -7.34
CA PRO A 467 -6.71 -11.45 -7.49
C PRO A 467 -5.76 -10.74 -6.50
N GLU A 468 -6.05 -9.48 -6.19
CA GLU A 468 -5.41 -8.64 -5.19
C GLU A 468 -5.39 -9.30 -3.80
N TYR A 469 -6.51 -9.87 -3.33
CA TYR A 469 -6.60 -10.59 -2.06
C TYR A 469 -5.67 -11.80 -2.05
N TYR A 470 -5.67 -12.60 -3.11
CA TYR A 470 -4.84 -13.81 -3.14
C TYR A 470 -3.35 -13.49 -3.24
N ALA A 471 -2.97 -12.46 -4.00
CA ALA A 471 -1.60 -11.97 -4.04
C ALA A 471 -1.13 -11.50 -2.65
N LEU A 472 -1.92 -10.68 -1.96
CA LEU A 472 -1.63 -10.25 -0.58
C LEU A 472 -1.58 -11.43 0.40
N ALA A 473 -2.55 -12.35 0.34
CA ALA A 473 -2.64 -13.50 1.24
C ALA A 473 -1.49 -14.51 1.08
N HIS A 474 -0.91 -14.63 -0.12
CA HIS A 474 0.33 -15.36 -0.34
C HIS A 474 1.56 -14.71 0.32
N ALA A 475 1.44 -13.45 0.76
CA ALA A 475 2.49 -12.67 1.40
C ALA A 475 2.25 -12.46 2.91
N SER A 476 1.25 -11.67 3.30
CA SER A 476 1.02 -11.21 4.68
C SER A 476 0.96 -12.35 5.71
N ARG A 477 0.28 -13.44 5.34
CA ARG A 477 0.10 -14.62 6.19
C ARG A 477 1.40 -15.35 6.53
N PHE A 478 2.37 -15.33 5.61
CA PHE A 478 3.54 -16.20 5.62
C PHE A 478 4.88 -15.45 5.75
N ALA A 479 4.94 -14.20 5.31
CA ALA A 479 6.05 -13.27 5.48
C ALA A 479 5.62 -12.18 6.49
N ARG A 480 5.67 -12.54 7.77
CA ARG A 480 5.04 -11.79 8.86
C ARG A 480 5.69 -10.44 9.12
N ALA A 481 4.98 -9.56 9.81
CA ALA A 481 5.54 -8.32 10.35
C ALA A 481 6.86 -8.58 11.10
N GLY A 482 7.85 -7.74 10.87
CA GLY A 482 9.18 -7.86 11.45
C GLY A 482 10.09 -8.94 10.85
N ALA A 483 9.66 -9.71 9.84
CA ALA A 483 10.50 -10.67 9.12
C ALA A 483 11.61 -9.98 8.30
N TRP A 484 12.74 -10.66 8.09
CA TRP A 484 13.78 -10.18 7.18
C TRP A 484 13.53 -10.71 5.78
N ARG A 485 13.50 -9.83 4.77
CA ARG A 485 13.54 -10.26 3.37
C ARG A 485 14.99 -10.65 3.04
N ILE A 486 15.20 -11.92 2.73
CA ILE A 486 16.53 -12.53 2.50
C ILE A 486 16.87 -12.62 1.01
N ALA A 487 18.02 -13.18 0.65
CA ALA A 487 18.37 -13.37 -0.76
C ALA A 487 17.74 -14.67 -1.30
N SER A 488 17.10 -14.57 -2.47
CA SER A 488 16.69 -15.73 -3.26
C SER A 488 17.04 -15.56 -4.74
N GLY A 489 17.14 -16.70 -5.43
CA GLY A 489 17.42 -16.78 -6.86
C GLY A 489 16.61 -15.77 -7.71
N ALA A 490 17.26 -15.23 -8.74
CA ALA A 490 16.63 -14.32 -9.69
C ALA A 490 15.55 -15.05 -10.52
N ALA A 491 14.67 -14.28 -11.16
CA ALA A 491 13.65 -14.83 -12.05
C ALA A 491 14.29 -15.61 -13.20
N LYS A 492 13.83 -16.84 -13.46
CA LYS A 492 14.36 -17.72 -14.50
C LYS A 492 13.27 -18.64 -15.05
N ASP A 493 13.32 -18.88 -16.36
CA ASP A 493 12.43 -19.76 -17.13
C ASP A 493 10.91 -19.46 -17.01
N GLY A 494 10.53 -18.29 -16.46
CA GLY A 494 9.14 -17.89 -16.19
C GLY A 494 8.69 -18.07 -14.74
N VAL A 495 9.62 -18.39 -13.83
CA VAL A 495 9.36 -18.44 -12.37
C VAL A 495 10.10 -17.30 -11.66
N ASP A 496 9.35 -16.54 -10.87
CA ASP A 496 9.86 -15.46 -10.00
C ASP A 496 9.77 -15.88 -8.52
N SER A 497 10.70 -15.41 -7.68
CA SER A 497 10.75 -15.75 -6.25
C SER A 497 11.01 -14.57 -5.32
N ALA A 498 10.51 -14.64 -4.09
CA ALA A 498 10.99 -13.84 -2.96
C ALA A 498 10.96 -14.68 -1.68
N ALA A 499 11.98 -14.56 -0.83
CA ALA A 499 12.14 -15.35 0.39
C ALA A 499 12.31 -14.48 1.64
N PHE A 500 11.82 -14.99 2.78
CA PHE A 500 11.70 -14.28 4.04
C PHE A 500 12.12 -15.18 5.22
N ASP A 501 12.73 -14.57 6.23
CA ASP A 501 13.17 -15.18 7.49
C ASP A 501 12.34 -14.57 8.64
N ASN A 502 11.34 -15.33 9.10
CA ASN A 502 10.33 -14.87 10.05
C ASN A 502 10.88 -14.79 11.49
N PRO A 503 10.28 -13.95 12.38
CA PRO A 503 10.67 -13.89 13.78
C PRO A 503 10.49 -15.20 14.55
N ASP A 504 9.61 -16.10 14.11
CA ASP A 504 9.40 -17.44 14.70
C ASP A 504 10.43 -18.50 14.25
N GLY A 505 11.38 -18.10 13.40
CA GLY A 505 12.43 -18.96 12.86
C GLY A 505 12.02 -19.79 11.65
N THR A 506 10.80 -19.65 11.13
CA THR A 506 10.43 -20.22 9.82
C THR A 506 11.05 -19.45 8.66
N LEU A 507 11.31 -20.15 7.56
CA LEU A 507 11.53 -19.55 6.25
C LEU A 507 10.23 -19.66 5.45
N ALA A 508 9.90 -18.58 4.73
CA ALA A 508 8.83 -18.55 3.74
C ALA A 508 9.40 -18.17 2.37
N LEU A 509 8.93 -18.82 1.31
CA LEU A 509 9.24 -18.45 -0.07
C LEU A 509 7.96 -18.39 -0.90
N ILE A 510 7.71 -17.23 -1.49
CA ILE A 510 6.65 -17.01 -2.47
C ILE A 510 7.25 -17.28 -3.85
N ALA A 511 6.61 -18.12 -4.65
CA ALA A 511 6.97 -18.41 -6.04
C ALA A 511 5.78 -18.13 -6.97
N VAL A 512 6.03 -17.53 -8.13
CA VAL A 512 5.02 -17.24 -9.15
C VAL A 512 5.46 -17.88 -10.46
N ASN A 513 4.60 -18.69 -11.07
CA ASN A 513 4.79 -19.16 -12.44
C ASN A 513 3.94 -18.31 -13.40
N SER A 514 4.60 -17.45 -14.18
CA SER A 514 3.95 -16.65 -15.23
C SER A 514 4.00 -17.31 -16.62
N ALA A 515 4.51 -18.54 -16.74
CA ALA A 515 4.48 -19.29 -17.99
C ALA A 515 3.10 -19.92 -18.26
N ALA A 516 2.81 -20.15 -19.54
CA ALA A 516 1.66 -20.92 -20.01
C ALA A 516 1.79 -22.44 -19.78
N GLU A 517 2.96 -22.90 -19.34
CA GLU A 517 3.27 -24.30 -19.06
C GLU A 517 3.57 -24.53 -17.58
N PRO A 518 3.37 -25.75 -17.04
CA PRO A 518 3.86 -26.11 -15.72
C PRO A 518 5.38 -25.91 -15.58
N ARG A 519 5.83 -25.55 -14.38
CA ARG A 519 7.25 -25.34 -14.06
C ARG A 519 7.68 -26.13 -12.85
N THR A 520 8.56 -27.10 -13.06
CA THR A 520 9.23 -27.87 -12.02
C THR A 520 10.56 -27.22 -11.64
N PHE A 521 10.79 -27.02 -10.34
CA PHE A 521 12.00 -26.41 -9.81
C PHE A 521 12.35 -26.97 -8.43
N THR A 522 13.61 -26.82 -8.06
CA THR A 522 14.14 -27.19 -6.75
C THR A 522 14.41 -25.94 -5.93
N ILE A 523 13.79 -25.81 -4.76
CA ILE A 523 14.16 -24.78 -3.78
C ILE A 523 15.27 -25.37 -2.91
N GLN A 524 16.40 -24.66 -2.80
CA GLN A 524 17.55 -25.07 -1.99
C GLN A 524 17.87 -24.02 -0.93
N ALA A 525 17.86 -24.43 0.34
CA ALA A 525 18.25 -23.63 1.49
C ALA A 525 19.44 -24.28 2.20
N ALA A 526 20.64 -23.75 1.96
CA ALA A 526 21.91 -24.33 2.39
C ALA A 526 22.05 -25.83 1.99
N ALA A 527 22.11 -26.74 2.97
CA ALA A 527 22.27 -28.18 2.78
C ALA A 527 20.94 -28.94 2.61
N LEU A 528 19.79 -28.25 2.58
CA LEU A 528 18.47 -28.83 2.40
C LEU A 528 17.84 -28.38 1.08
N ALA A 529 17.03 -29.25 0.47
CA ALA A 529 16.27 -28.91 -0.72
C ALA A 529 14.96 -29.70 -0.82
N PHE A 530 14.03 -29.18 -1.62
CA PHE A 530 12.83 -29.87 -2.05
C PHE A 530 12.47 -29.45 -3.48
N THR A 531 11.83 -30.35 -4.22
CA THR A 531 11.36 -30.07 -5.59
C THR A 531 9.84 -29.89 -5.57
N ALA A 532 9.37 -28.89 -6.31
CA ALA A 532 7.95 -28.61 -6.50
C ALA A 532 7.65 -28.35 -7.98
N THR A 533 6.37 -28.49 -8.36
CA THR A 533 5.87 -28.13 -9.69
C THR A 533 4.72 -27.15 -9.54
N LEU A 534 4.86 -25.97 -10.14
CA LEU A 534 3.77 -25.00 -10.26
C LEU A 534 2.96 -25.26 -11.54
N PRO A 535 1.62 -25.28 -11.47
CA PRO A 535 0.76 -25.14 -12.66
C PRO A 535 1.05 -23.83 -13.43
N PRO A 536 0.59 -23.69 -14.68
CA PRO A 536 0.66 -22.42 -15.39
C PRO A 536 -0.13 -21.31 -14.68
N ALA A 537 0.28 -20.06 -14.90
CA ALA A 537 -0.36 -18.85 -14.34
C ALA A 537 -0.74 -18.98 -12.85
N SER A 538 0.20 -19.39 -11.99
CA SER A 538 -0.08 -19.74 -10.58
C SER A 538 0.89 -19.11 -9.59
N VAL A 539 0.47 -19.08 -8.32
CA VAL A 539 1.24 -18.59 -7.18
C VAL A 539 1.24 -19.67 -6.11
N ALA A 540 2.40 -19.97 -5.55
CA ALA A 540 2.48 -20.76 -4.31
C ALA A 540 3.36 -20.07 -3.27
N THR A 541 3.04 -20.33 -2.01
CA THR A 541 3.94 -20.03 -0.89
C THR A 541 4.35 -21.34 -0.23
N TYR A 542 5.64 -21.48 0.05
CA TYR A 542 6.24 -22.61 0.74
C TYR A 542 6.76 -22.14 2.10
N VAL A 543 6.41 -22.83 3.18
CA VAL A 543 6.88 -22.53 4.54
C VAL A 543 7.55 -23.76 5.14
N TRP A 544 8.73 -23.57 5.73
CA TRP A 544 9.47 -24.63 6.39
C TRP A 544 10.32 -24.09 7.54
N ARG A 545 10.78 -24.98 8.42
CA ARG A 545 11.84 -24.67 9.39
C ARG A 545 13.18 -25.10 8.80
N PRO A 546 14.23 -24.26 8.81
CA PRO A 546 15.57 -24.73 8.47
C PRO A 546 16.00 -25.79 9.50
N ALA A 547 16.87 -26.73 9.12
CA ALA A 547 17.52 -27.59 10.12
C ALA A 547 18.17 -26.70 11.18
N ALA A 548 18.05 -27.10 12.45
CA ALA A 548 18.76 -26.43 13.52
C ALA A 548 20.26 -26.48 13.22
N THR A 549 20.88 -25.31 13.00
CA THR A 549 22.33 -25.21 12.93
C THR A 549 22.88 -25.84 14.21
N PRO A 550 23.76 -26.85 14.14
CA PRO A 550 24.46 -27.31 15.33
C PRO A 550 25.10 -26.09 15.98
N ALA A 551 24.85 -25.89 17.27
CA ALA A 551 25.52 -24.82 17.99
C ALA A 551 27.02 -24.97 17.75
N ALA A 552 27.69 -23.89 17.34
CA ALA A 552 29.15 -23.90 17.22
C ALA A 552 29.72 -24.46 18.54
N PRO A 553 30.66 -25.41 18.50
CA PRO A 553 31.19 -26.00 19.72
C PRO A 553 31.65 -24.86 20.62
N ARG A 554 31.11 -24.80 21.83
CA ARG A 554 31.64 -23.88 22.83
C ARG A 554 33.04 -24.36 23.13
N ASP A 555 34.04 -23.61 22.67
CA ASP A 555 35.41 -23.84 23.08
C ASP A 555 35.45 -23.86 24.61
N GLY A 556 36.05 -24.92 25.15
CA GLY A 556 36.13 -25.15 26.59
C GLY A 556 37.00 -24.10 27.29
N PRO A 557 36.91 -24.02 28.63
CA PRO A 557 37.62 -23.01 29.44
C PRO A 557 39.15 -23.11 29.35
#